data_AF-A0A6P0TZG6-F1
#
_entry.id   AF-A0A6P0TZG6-F1
#
_cell.length_a   1.000
_cell.length_b   1.000
_cell.length_c   1.000
_cell.angle_alpha   90.00
_cell.angle_beta   90.00
_cell.angle_gamma   90.00
#
_symmetry.space_group_name_H-M   'P 1'
#
loop_
_entity.id
_entity.type
_entity.pdbx_description
1 polymer ?
#
loop_
_entity_poly.entity_id
_entity_poly.type
_entity_poly.pdbx_seq_one_letter_code
_entity_poly.pdbx_strand_id
1 'polypeptide(L)'
;SFFLTQMSVVAALSQMETATAISILQNIVDQTTDGRVRRRAEEAVQKVQKNIGSDKALKQLRQEFDKIKKENQELKSRLENLEAKAKE
;
A
#
# COMPACT_ATOMS: atom_id res chain seq x y z
N SER A 1 26.47 4.66 2.96
CA SER A 1 25.85 5.66 2.07
C SER A 1 24.42 5.30 1.65
N PHE A 2 23.53 5.04 2.63
CA PHE A 2 22.16 4.55 2.37
C PHE A 2 21.16 5.65 1.97
N PHE A 3 21.40 6.89 2.40
CA PHE A 3 20.56 8.06 2.12
C PHE A 3 20.35 8.31 0.62
N LEU A 4 21.42 8.30 -0.18
CA LEU A 4 21.33 8.57 -1.62
C LEU A 4 20.54 7.47 -2.33
N THR A 5 20.68 6.21 -1.92
CA THR A 5 19.89 5.10 -2.44
C THR A 5 18.41 5.30 -2.15
N GLN A 6 18.05 5.62 -0.89
CA GLN A 6 16.67 5.93 -0.53
C GLN A 6 16.11 7.10 -1.34
N MET A 7 16.92 8.13 -1.60
CA MET A 7 16.50 9.27 -2.42
C MET A 7 16.28 8.93 -3.88
N SER A 8 17.13 8.11 -4.47
CA SER A 8 16.94 7.61 -5.84
C SER A 8 15.69 6.73 -5.94
N VAL A 9 15.43 5.88 -4.95
CA VAL A 9 14.22 5.04 -4.89
C VAL A 9 12.96 5.89 -4.79
N VAL A 10 12.91 6.87 -3.89
CA VAL A 10 11.78 7.80 -3.76
C VAL A 10 11.55 8.57 -5.06
N ALA A 11 12.63 9.06 -5.70
CA ALA A 11 12.53 9.77 -6.96
C ALA A 11 11.96 8.91 -8.10
N ALA A 12 12.37 7.63 -8.18
CA ALA A 12 11.85 6.69 -9.16
C ALA A 12 10.37 6.36 -8.89
N LEU A 13 10.01 6.03 -7.65
CA LEU A 13 8.63 5.74 -7.25
C LEU A 13 7.70 6.94 -7.49
N SER A 14 8.18 8.17 -7.31
CA SER A 14 7.39 9.39 -7.55
C SER A 14 6.97 9.62 -9.01
N GLN A 15 7.61 8.91 -9.95
CA GLN A 15 7.30 8.97 -11.38
C GLN A 15 6.38 7.84 -11.83
N MET A 16 6.12 6.86 -10.96
CA MET A 16 5.24 5.74 -11.27
C MET A 16 3.77 6.14 -11.05
N GLU A 17 2.91 5.87 -12.02
CA GLU A 17 1.47 6.14 -11.95
C GLU A 17 0.67 4.89 -11.51
N THR A 18 1.06 4.32 -10.36
CA THR A 18 0.45 3.09 -9.83
C THR A 18 0.20 3.17 -8.33
N ALA A 19 -0.94 2.68 -7.84
CA ALA A 19 -1.25 2.65 -6.41
C ALA A 19 -0.21 1.88 -5.58
N THR A 20 0.43 0.87 -6.19
CA THR A 20 1.54 0.13 -5.56
C THR A 20 2.72 1.04 -5.19
N ALA A 21 2.99 2.09 -5.97
CA ALA A 21 4.06 3.03 -5.65
C ALA A 21 3.73 3.86 -4.40
N ILE A 22 2.45 4.20 -4.19
CA ILE A 22 1.98 4.87 -2.96
C ILE A 22 2.23 3.97 -1.74
N SER A 23 1.84 2.69 -1.82
CA SER A 23 2.03 1.75 -0.71
C SER A 23 3.51 1.57 -0.35
N ILE A 24 4.40 1.53 -1.34
CA ILE A 24 5.85 1.43 -1.09
C ILE A 24 6.39 2.74 -0.48
N LEU A 25 5.98 3.90 -0.99
CA LEU A 25 6.38 5.20 -0.44
C LEU A 25 5.90 5.39 1.00
N GLN A 26 4.69 4.93 1.34
CA GLN A 26 4.17 4.97 2.71
C GLN A 26 5.00 4.11 3.67
N ASN A 27 5.40 2.90 3.24
CA ASN A 27 6.31 2.07 4.04
C ASN A 27 7.66 2.76 4.29
N ILE A 28 8.18 3.53 3.32
CA ILE A 28 9.41 4.32 3.51
C ILE A 28 9.21 5.43 4.55
N VAL A 29 8.05 6.12 4.54
CA VAL A 29 7.70 7.14 5.54
C VAL A 29 7.70 6.55 6.95
N ASP A 30 7.06 5.39 7.11
CA ASP A 30 6.85 4.75 8.41
C ASP A 30 8.15 4.17 9.00
N GLN A 31 9.07 3.70 8.15
CA GLN A 31 10.30 3.03 8.59
C GLN A 31 11.53 3.94 8.67
N THR A 32 11.54 5.08 7.98
CA THR A 32 12.73 5.94 7.93
C THR A 32 12.90 6.79 9.19
N THR A 33 14.13 6.83 9.69
CA THR A 33 14.55 7.70 10.80
C THR A 33 15.16 9.03 10.30
N ASP A 34 15.49 9.14 9.01
CA ASP A 34 15.96 10.39 8.40
C ASP A 34 14.77 11.26 7.97
N GLY A 35 14.61 12.41 8.64
CA GLY A 35 13.49 13.33 8.39
C GLY A 35 13.46 13.90 6.97
N ARG A 36 14.61 14.01 6.28
CA ARG A 36 14.65 14.47 4.88
C ARG A 36 14.10 13.41 3.94
N VAL A 37 14.40 12.13 4.23
CA VAL A 37 13.86 11.00 3.47
C VAL A 37 12.36 10.91 3.67
N ARG A 38 11.91 11.05 4.91
CA ARG A 38 10.48 11.05 5.26
C ARG A 38 9.72 12.11 4.48
N ARG A 39 10.16 13.37 4.56
CA ARG A 39 9.52 14.49 3.86
C ARG A 39 9.42 14.28 2.35
N ARG A 40 10.52 13.84 1.71
CA ARG A 40 10.54 13.57 0.27
C ARG A 40 9.62 12.42 -0.12
N ALA A 41 9.49 11.39 0.72
CA ALA A 41 8.56 10.29 0.48
C ALA A 41 7.10 10.74 0.61
N GLU A 42 6.76 11.58 1.60
CA GLU A 42 5.43 12.19 1.75
C GLU A 42 5.05 13.06 0.53
N GLU A 43 5.98 13.91 0.07
CA GLU A 43 5.79 14.72 -1.15
C GLU A 43 5.59 13.84 -2.39
N ALA A 44 6.32 12.72 -2.48
CA ALA A 44 6.17 11.76 -3.56
C ALA A 44 4.81 11.03 -3.52
N VAL A 45 4.28 10.68 -2.34
CA VAL A 45 2.93 10.09 -2.21
C VAL A 45 1.88 11.04 -2.79
N GLN A 46 1.91 12.32 -2.40
CA GLN A 46 0.96 13.31 -2.90
C GLN A 46 1.06 13.49 -4.42
N LYS A 47 2.29 13.49 -4.96
CA LYS A 47 2.54 13.60 -6.39
C LYS A 47 1.98 12.39 -7.16
N VAL A 48 2.23 11.18 -6.70
CA VAL A 48 1.73 9.95 -7.33
C VAL A 48 0.20 9.89 -7.26
N GLN A 49 -0.38 10.25 -6.10
CA GLN A 49 -1.83 10.32 -5.92
C GLN A 49 -2.49 11.29 -6.91
N LYS A 50 -1.85 12.45 -7.16
CA LYS A 50 -2.31 13.42 -8.15
C LYS A 50 -2.17 12.90 -9.58
N ASN A 51 -1.10 12.18 -9.88
CA ASN A 51 -0.78 11.71 -11.24
C ASN A 51 -1.57 10.47 -11.67
N ILE A 52 -1.97 9.61 -10.75
CA ILE A 52 -2.77 8.40 -11.07
C ILE A 52 -4.14 8.75 -11.66
N GLY A 53 -4.66 9.95 -11.39
CA GLY A 53 -6.02 10.33 -11.75
C GLY A 53 -7.05 9.61 -10.87
N SER A 54 -8.07 10.35 -10.42
CA SER A 54 -9.10 9.86 -9.50
C SER A 54 -9.76 8.55 -9.95
N ASP A 55 -9.89 8.32 -11.26
CA ASP A 55 -10.60 7.17 -11.81
C ASP A 55 -9.79 5.85 -11.75
N LYS A 56 -8.47 5.89 -12.00
CA LYS A 56 -7.59 4.71 -11.90
C LYS A 56 -7.32 4.35 -10.44
N ALA A 57 -7.16 5.35 -9.58
CA ALA A 57 -7.02 5.16 -8.13
C ALA A 57 -8.28 4.50 -7.55
N LEU A 58 -9.47 4.97 -7.95
CA LEU A 58 -10.74 4.40 -7.49
C LEU A 58 -10.94 2.96 -7.98
N LYS A 59 -10.49 2.65 -9.21
CA LYS A 59 -10.55 1.29 -9.76
C LYS A 59 -9.62 0.33 -9.00
N GLN A 60 -8.41 0.76 -8.66
CA GLN A 60 -7.48 -0.05 -7.86
C GLN A 60 -8.01 -0.25 -6.43
N LEU A 61 -8.54 0.80 -5.81
CA LEU A 61 -9.15 0.71 -4.48
C LEU A 61 -10.35 -0.27 -4.47
N ARG A 62 -11.19 -0.26 -5.51
CA ARG A 62 -12.28 -1.24 -5.66
C ARG A 62 -11.76 -2.67 -5.76
N GLN A 63 -10.71 -2.90 -6.54
CA GLN A 63 -10.11 -4.23 -6.69
C GLN A 63 -9.50 -4.73 -5.37
N GLU A 64 -8.80 -3.87 -4.64
CA GLU A 64 -8.24 -4.23 -3.33
C GLU A 64 -9.33 -4.48 -2.30
N PHE A 65 -10.41 -3.68 -2.31
CA PHE A 65 -11.56 -3.89 -1.45
C PHE A 65 -12.27 -5.22 -1.73
N ASP A 66 -12.49 -5.56 -3.00
CA ASP A 66 -13.09 -6.83 -3.39
C ASP A 66 -12.22 -8.03 -2.98
N LYS A 67 -10.89 -7.89 -3.08
CA LYS A 67 -9.94 -8.91 -2.61
C LYS A 67 -10.04 -9.12 -1.10
N ILE A 68 -10.01 -8.04 -0.30
CA ILE A 68 -10.15 -8.13 1.16
C ILE A 68 -11.48 -8.75 1.56
N LYS A 69 -12.58 -8.38 0.87
CA LYS A 69 -13.90 -8.96 1.12
C LYS A 69 -13.91 -10.47 0.91
N LYS A 70 -13.28 -10.95 -0.15
CA LYS A 70 -13.15 -12.39 -0.46
C LYS A 70 -12.33 -13.12 0.60
N GLU A 71 -11.18 -12.57 0.99
CA GLU A 71 -10.33 -13.16 2.03
C GLU A 71 -11.06 -13.22 3.38
N ASN A 72 -11.81 -12.18 3.75
CA ASN A 72 -12.61 -12.17 4.98
C ASN A 72 -13.71 -13.24 4.96
N GLN A 73 -14.41 -13.42 3.83
CA GLN A 73 -15.40 -14.49 3.66
C GLN A 73 -14.77 -15.87 3.81
N GLU A 74 -13.61 -16.10 3.17
CA GLU A 74 -12.92 -17.38 3.28
C GLU A 74 -12.48 -17.68 4.71
N LEU A 75 -11.95 -16.67 5.42
CA LEU A 75 -11.56 -16.81 6.82
C LEU A 75 -12.77 -17.12 7.72
N LYS A 76 -13.92 -16.48 7.49
CA LYS A 76 -15.16 -16.77 8.22
C LYS A 76 -15.63 -18.21 7.99
N SER A 77 -15.67 -18.68 6.74
CA SER A 77 -16.04 -20.07 6.46
C SER A 77 -15.07 -21.07 7.08
N ARG A 78 -13.76 -20.76 7.11
CA ARG A 78 -12.77 -21.58 7.82
C ARG A 78 -13.01 -21.59 9.33
N LEU A 79 -13.36 -20.45 9.92
CA LEU A 79 -13.70 -20.34 11.34
C LEU A 79 -14.94 -21.17 11.68
N GLU A 80 -16.02 -21.04 10.91
CA GLU A 80 -17.26 -21.83 11.08
C GLU A 80 -16.97 -23.34 11.05
N ASN A 81 -16.14 -23.79 10.10
CA ASN A 81 -15.73 -25.19 10.02
C ASN A 81 -14.92 -25.67 11.24
N LEU A 82 -14.06 -24.81 11.79
CA LEU A 82 -13.30 -25.13 13.00
C LEU A 82 -14.18 -25.13 14.25
N GLU A 83 -15.09 -24.18 14.37
CA GLU A 83 -16.05 -24.13 15.48
C GLU A 83 -17.02 -25.32 15.46
N ALA A 84 -17.43 -25.79 14.28
CA ALA A 84 -18.24 -27.00 14.14
C ALA A 84 -17.47 -28.25 14.62
N LYS A 85 -16.20 -28.39 14.21
CA LYS A 85 -15.32 -29.50 14.63
C LYS A 85 -14.95 -29.46 16.12
N ALA A 86 -14.97 -28.29 16.75
CA ALA A 86 -14.67 -28.12 18.17
C ALA A 86 -15.89 -28.37 19.07
N LYS A 87 -17.09 -28.49 18.50
CA LYS A 87 -18.36 -28.77 19.22
C LYS A 87 -18.81 -30.23 19.13
N GLU A 88 -18.16 -31.04 18.28
CA GLU A 88 -18.20 -32.52 18.34
C GLU A 88 -17.21 -33.03 19.39
#